data_AF-A0A6N7IW02-F1
#
_entry.id   AF-A0A6N7IW02-F1
#
_cell.length_a   1.000
_cell.length_b   1.000
_cell.length_c   1.000
_cell.angle_alpha   90.00
_cell.angle_beta   90.00
_cell.angle_gamma   90.00
#
_symmetry.space_group_name_H-M   'P 1'
#
loop_
_entity.id
_entity.type
_entity.pdbx_description
1 polymer ?
#
loop_
_entity_poly.entity_id
_entity_poly.type
_entity_poly.pdbx_seq_one_letter_code
_entity_poly.pdbx_strand_id
1 'polypeptide(L)'
;MSNEVKVISATGLPATGRTQIVQHGNDSVAIPNYGTINMTIQQQFAAMPAFGGNFYVPVRVNREYYNIFVIGGEEFDKPYFKVPRDRALTHLMSEETMARFAPMTQENKDEIKTMPSLFMAENRNYGKADDDQMVIYGFVSDLKIYDNDVKIYYCGYKIDIPQQRLNECLEELGLVGDNRFNELNRTHWSIKRCDLIQELLEAGVQVPVFNMG
;
A
#
# COMPACT_ATOMS: atom_id res chain seq x y z
N MET A 1 37.96 43.24 57.40
CA MET A 1 36.61 43.81 57.46
C MET A 1 36.36 44.48 56.12
N SER A 2 35.43 44.13 55.24
CA SER A 2 34.52 43.00 55.10
C SER A 2 34.16 42.99 53.61
N ASN A 3 34.43 41.90 52.89
CA ASN A 3 33.88 41.71 51.54
C ASN A 3 32.73 40.72 51.65
N GLU A 4 31.55 41.23 51.99
CA GLU A 4 30.31 40.46 51.91
C GLU A 4 29.84 40.44 50.45
N VAL A 5 30.05 39.28 49.83
CA VAL A 5 29.44 38.89 48.56
C VAL A 5 27.94 38.72 48.80
N LYS A 6 27.12 39.50 48.11
CA LYS A 6 25.66 39.37 48.15
C LYS A 6 25.25 38.00 47.61
N VAL A 7 24.61 37.20 48.45
CA VAL A 7 23.97 35.94 48.05
C VAL A 7 22.71 36.28 47.26
N ILE A 8 22.68 35.92 45.98
CA ILE A 8 21.49 36.00 45.14
C ILE A 8 20.55 34.88 45.59
N SER A 9 19.30 35.21 45.95
CA SER A 9 18.33 34.20 46.39
C SER A 9 18.02 33.24 45.24
N ALA A 10 17.97 31.94 45.55
CA ALA A 10 17.63 30.86 44.62
C ALA A 10 16.13 30.81 44.31
N THR A 11 15.50 31.96 44.07
CA THR A 11 14.08 32.07 43.77
C THR A 11 13.90 32.04 42.26
N GLY A 12 13.95 30.83 41.66
CA GLY A 12 13.66 30.67 40.24
C GLY A 12 14.28 29.47 39.52
N LEU A 13 15.02 28.59 40.20
CA LEU A 13 15.51 27.36 39.57
C LEU A 13 14.59 26.19 39.95
N PRO A 14 13.94 25.51 38.99
CA PRO A 14 13.21 24.28 39.29
C PRO A 14 14.20 23.19 39.72
N ALA A 15 13.92 22.54 40.85
CA ALA A 15 14.78 21.53 41.49
C ALA A 15 14.88 20.18 40.74
N THR A 16 14.37 20.10 39.52
CA THR A 16 14.52 18.93 38.63
C THR A 16 14.66 19.44 37.21
N GLY A 17 15.72 19.04 36.50
CA GLY A 17 16.09 19.54 35.17
C GLY A 17 15.12 19.13 34.06
N ARG A 18 13.89 19.64 34.09
CA ARG A 18 12.90 19.52 33.02
C ARG A 18 12.73 20.86 32.31
N THR A 19 12.83 20.83 30.99
CA THR A 19 12.50 21.94 30.09
C THR A 19 11.06 22.37 30.29
N GLN A 20 10.83 23.66 30.57
CA GLN A 20 9.50 24.26 30.55
C GLN A 20 9.11 24.56 29.10
N ILE A 21 8.01 23.97 28.65
CA ILE A 21 7.36 24.31 27.38
C ILE A 21 6.25 25.30 27.70
N VAL A 22 6.37 26.53 27.21
CA VAL A 22 5.32 27.56 27.31
C VAL A 22 4.61 27.62 25.97
N GLN A 23 3.28 27.44 25.97
CA GLN A 23 2.46 27.37 24.76
C GLN A 23 1.43 28.50 24.76
N HIS A 24 1.41 29.30 23.69
CA HIS A 24 0.39 30.31 23.44
C HIS A 24 -0.46 29.91 22.23
N GLY A 25 -1.69 29.46 22.49
CA GLY A 25 -2.68 29.08 21.50
C GLY A 25 -3.76 28.20 22.14
N ASN A 26 -5.03 28.46 21.85
CA ASN A 26 -6.18 27.83 22.53
C ASN A 26 -6.28 26.30 22.32
N ASP A 27 -5.65 25.75 21.27
CA ASP A 27 -5.87 24.34 20.87
C ASP A 27 -4.58 23.55 20.61
N SER A 28 -3.53 23.70 21.42
CA SER A 28 -2.37 22.78 21.34
C SER A 28 -2.14 22.04 22.65
N VAL A 29 -1.60 20.83 22.57
CA VAL A 29 -1.27 19.98 23.72
C VAL A 29 0.18 19.54 23.60
N ALA A 30 1.01 19.92 24.56
CA ALA A 30 2.37 19.43 24.69
C ALA A 30 2.39 18.08 25.42
N ILE A 31 2.94 17.03 24.78
CA ILE A 31 3.08 15.69 25.38
C ILE A 31 4.58 15.43 25.62
N PRO A 32 5.06 15.39 26.88
CA PRO A 32 6.45 15.04 27.17
C PRO A 32 6.65 13.53 26.99
N ASN A 33 7.68 13.18 26.22
CA ASN A 33 8.02 11.82 25.83
C ASN A 33 8.30 10.90 27.04
N TYR A 34 7.46 9.89 27.24
CA TYR A 34 7.70 8.75 28.12
C TYR A 34 7.12 7.47 27.49
N GLY A 35 8.01 6.62 26.93
CA GLY A 35 7.88 5.15 26.88
C GLY A 35 6.73 4.55 26.05
N THR A 36 7.11 3.71 25.08
CA THR A 36 6.25 2.82 24.27
C THR A 36 5.13 3.52 23.51
N ILE A 37 5.37 3.74 22.21
CA ILE A 37 4.38 4.31 21.29
C ILE A 37 3.27 3.28 21.06
N ASN A 38 2.19 3.36 21.84
CA ASN A 38 0.88 2.88 21.39
C ASN A 38 0.39 3.90 20.36
N MET A 39 0.68 3.66 19.07
CA MET A 39 0.15 4.47 17.99
C MET A 39 -1.38 4.31 17.96
N THR A 40 -2.08 5.33 18.44
CA THR A 40 -3.51 5.49 18.16
C THR A 40 -3.58 6.16 16.78
N ILE A 41 -3.80 5.37 15.73
CA ILE A 41 -3.99 5.88 14.36
C ILE A 41 -5.33 6.62 14.35
N GLN A 42 -5.32 7.94 14.52
CA GLN A 42 -6.52 8.78 14.42
C GLN A 42 -6.52 9.60 13.13
N GLN A 43 -7.53 9.32 12.29
CA GLN A 43 -8.36 10.31 11.58
C GLN A 43 -7.89 10.96 10.27
N GLN A 44 -7.27 10.22 9.35
CA GLN A 44 -7.41 10.55 7.91
C GLN A 44 -7.81 9.35 7.02
N PHE A 45 -7.59 8.11 7.44
CA PHE A 45 -8.06 6.92 6.70
C PHE A 45 -9.54 6.60 6.90
N ALA A 46 -10.17 7.11 7.96
CA ALA A 46 -11.54 6.77 8.36
C ALA A 46 -12.64 7.24 7.38
N ALA A 47 -12.30 8.07 6.39
CA ALA A 47 -13.23 8.54 5.37
C ALA A 47 -13.08 7.82 4.02
N MET A 48 -12.06 6.96 3.83
CA MET A 48 -11.92 6.22 2.58
C MET A 48 -12.79 4.96 2.62
N PRO A 49 -13.78 4.82 1.72
CA PRO A 49 -14.51 3.58 1.61
C PRO A 49 -13.52 2.47 1.22
N ALA A 50 -13.58 1.33 1.89
CA ALA A 50 -12.75 0.18 1.57
C ALA A 50 -13.55 -0.87 0.79
N PHE A 51 -12.89 -1.55 -0.14
CA PHE A 51 -13.39 -2.74 -0.82
C PHE A 51 -12.71 -3.97 -0.26
N GLY A 52 -13.49 -4.99 0.09
CA GLY A 52 -12.95 -6.25 0.58
C GLY A 52 -12.40 -6.19 2.00
N GLY A 53 -12.86 -7.14 2.82
CA GLY A 53 -12.25 -7.48 4.11
C GLY A 53 -12.32 -6.39 5.17
N ASN A 54 -11.52 -6.59 6.23
CA ASN A 54 -11.26 -5.56 7.23
C ASN A 54 -10.22 -4.58 6.67
N PHE A 55 -10.30 -3.32 7.10
CA PHE A 55 -9.32 -2.30 6.74
C PHE A 55 -7.91 -2.78 7.08
N TYR A 56 -7.02 -2.77 6.09
CA TYR A 56 -5.64 -3.21 6.21
C TYR A 56 -4.72 -2.21 5.48
N VAL A 57 -3.63 -1.82 6.14
CA VAL A 57 -2.50 -1.10 5.56
C VAL A 57 -1.25 -1.71 6.19
N PRO A 58 -0.24 -2.13 5.41
CA PRO A 58 0.98 -2.67 5.98
C PRO A 58 1.78 -1.59 6.71
N VAL A 59 2.47 -1.95 7.80
CA VAL A 59 3.29 -1.00 8.59
C VAL A 59 4.38 -0.33 7.75
N ARG A 60 4.89 -1.05 6.74
CA ARG A 60 5.85 -0.55 5.75
C ARG A 60 5.35 -0.91 4.37
N VAL A 61 5.44 0.03 3.45
CA VAL A 61 5.07 -0.16 2.05
C VAL A 61 6.32 -0.47 1.23
N ASN A 62 6.29 -1.57 0.49
CA ASN A 62 7.32 -1.89 -0.49
C ASN A 62 7.12 -0.98 -1.72
N ARG A 63 8.13 -0.17 -2.05
CA ARG A 63 8.14 0.75 -3.19
C ARG A 63 8.92 0.19 -4.38
N GLU A 64 9.56 -0.96 -4.23
CA GLU A 64 10.32 -1.62 -5.30
C GLU A 64 9.46 -2.57 -6.12
N TYR A 65 8.44 -3.18 -5.49
CA TYR A 65 7.57 -4.15 -6.12
C TYR A 65 6.08 -3.87 -5.87
N TYR A 66 5.26 -4.22 -6.84
CA TYR A 66 3.80 -4.21 -6.71
C TYR A 66 3.16 -5.50 -7.24
N ASN A 67 1.98 -5.86 -6.72
CA ASN A 67 1.19 -6.97 -7.23
C ASN A 67 0.18 -6.48 -8.27
N ILE A 68 -0.02 -7.26 -9.32
CA ILE A 68 -1.17 -7.09 -10.22
C ILE A 68 -1.97 -8.39 -10.29
N PHE A 69 -3.28 -8.25 -10.09
CA PHE A 69 -4.26 -9.31 -10.17
C PHE A 69 -5.29 -8.94 -11.24
N VAL A 70 -5.26 -9.69 -12.34
CA VAL A 70 -6.26 -9.62 -13.39
C VAL A 70 -7.08 -10.89 -13.28
N ILE A 71 -8.38 -10.81 -13.01
CA ILE A 71 -9.22 -11.98 -12.76
C ILE A 71 -10.48 -11.93 -13.64
N GLY A 72 -10.59 -12.87 -14.57
CA GLY A 72 -11.73 -13.00 -15.46
C GLY A 72 -12.99 -13.43 -14.70
N GLY A 73 -14.08 -12.69 -14.86
CA GLY A 73 -15.38 -12.98 -14.24
C GLY A 73 -15.45 -12.70 -12.74
N GLU A 74 -14.47 -12.01 -12.15
CA GLU A 74 -14.50 -11.59 -10.75
C GLU A 74 -15.07 -10.18 -10.62
N GLU A 75 -16.08 -10.04 -9.76
CA GLU A 75 -16.71 -8.75 -9.45
C GLU A 75 -16.15 -8.12 -8.17
N PHE A 76 -15.27 -8.83 -7.45
CA PHE A 76 -14.68 -8.39 -6.19
C PHE A 76 -15.73 -8.10 -5.11
N ASP A 77 -16.84 -8.85 -5.14
CA ASP A 77 -17.95 -8.78 -4.18
C ASP A 77 -17.59 -9.33 -2.79
N LYS A 78 -16.57 -10.18 -2.75
CA LYS A 78 -16.07 -10.88 -1.56
C LYS A 78 -14.79 -10.24 -1.03
N PRO A 79 -14.47 -10.48 0.26
CA PRO A 79 -13.19 -10.06 0.85
C PRO A 79 -11.99 -10.87 0.34
N TYR A 80 -12.19 -11.73 -0.64
CA TYR A 80 -11.17 -12.55 -1.26
C TYR A 80 -11.56 -12.92 -2.68
N PHE A 81 -10.57 -13.32 -3.48
CA PHE A 81 -10.75 -13.99 -4.77
C PHE A 81 -9.77 -15.15 -4.89
N LYS A 82 -9.87 -15.93 -5.97
CA LYS A 82 -9.01 -17.10 -6.22
C LYS A 82 -8.24 -16.94 -7.52
N VAL A 83 -6.97 -17.28 -7.48
CA VAL A 83 -6.09 -17.32 -8.65
C VAL A 83 -5.71 -18.77 -8.94
N PRO A 84 -5.92 -19.30 -10.15
CA PRO A 84 -5.44 -20.63 -10.52
C PRO A 84 -3.92 -20.78 -10.31
N ARG A 85 -3.47 -21.93 -9.78
CA ARG A 85 -2.04 -22.15 -9.44
C ARG A 85 -1.11 -22.02 -10.65
N ASP A 86 -1.54 -22.48 -11.82
CA ASP A 86 -0.81 -22.37 -13.09
C ASP A 86 -0.69 -20.93 -13.60
N ARG A 87 -1.45 -19.99 -13.02
CA ARG A 87 -1.47 -18.57 -13.39
C ARG A 87 -1.00 -17.63 -12.28
N ALA A 88 -0.59 -18.17 -11.14
CA ALA A 88 -0.15 -17.42 -9.97
C ALA A 88 1.39 -17.41 -9.87
N LEU A 89 2.01 -16.26 -10.18
CA LEU A 89 3.46 -16.04 -10.15
C LEU A 89 4.26 -16.98 -11.07
N THR A 90 3.68 -17.35 -12.23
CA THR A 90 4.29 -18.30 -13.18
C THR A 90 4.80 -17.65 -14.48
N HIS A 91 4.31 -16.46 -14.82
CA HIS A 91 4.60 -15.77 -16.08
C HIS A 91 4.40 -14.26 -15.92
N LEU A 92 4.77 -13.48 -16.94
CA LEU A 92 4.63 -12.01 -16.99
C LEU A 92 5.49 -11.26 -15.97
N MET A 93 6.65 -11.83 -15.63
CA MET A 93 7.60 -11.31 -14.66
C MET A 93 9.01 -11.54 -15.20
N SER A 94 9.99 -10.77 -14.73
CA SER A 94 11.40 -11.10 -14.98
C SER A 94 11.77 -12.44 -14.32
N GLU A 95 12.77 -13.12 -14.87
CA GLU A 95 13.26 -14.39 -14.31
C GLU A 95 13.71 -14.23 -12.85
N GLU A 96 14.36 -13.11 -12.52
CA GLU A 96 14.77 -12.76 -11.16
C GLU A 96 13.56 -12.65 -10.21
N THR A 97 12.53 -11.91 -10.62
CA THR A 97 11.33 -11.69 -9.79
C THR A 97 10.56 -13.00 -9.61
N MET A 98 10.49 -13.83 -10.65
CA MET A 98 9.86 -15.14 -10.60
C MET A 98 10.62 -16.08 -9.66
N ALA A 99 11.94 -16.18 -9.77
CA ALA A 99 12.77 -17.00 -8.89
C ALA A 99 12.61 -16.63 -7.41
N ARG A 100 12.41 -15.33 -7.13
CA ARG A 100 12.22 -14.81 -5.76
C ARG A 100 10.84 -15.14 -5.19
N PHE A 101 9.76 -14.91 -5.91
CA PHE A 101 8.41 -14.94 -5.35
C PHE A 101 7.58 -16.18 -5.70
N ALA A 102 7.87 -16.88 -6.81
CA ALA A 102 7.15 -18.10 -7.20
C ALA A 102 7.17 -19.23 -6.16
N PRO A 103 8.25 -19.41 -5.35
CA PRO A 103 8.25 -20.40 -4.28
C PRO A 103 7.20 -20.17 -3.19
N MET A 104 6.70 -18.93 -3.04
CA MET A 104 5.71 -18.53 -2.03
C MET A 104 6.07 -19.00 -0.61
N THR A 105 7.33 -18.87 -0.22
CA THR A 105 7.77 -19.14 1.17
C THR A 105 7.07 -18.19 2.14
N GLN A 106 7.16 -18.45 3.45
CA GLN A 106 6.55 -17.57 4.44
C GLN A 106 7.11 -16.14 4.35
N GLU A 107 8.42 -16.00 4.13
CA GLU A 107 9.07 -14.71 3.92
C GLU A 107 8.52 -14.00 2.67
N ASN A 108 8.36 -14.72 1.55
CA ASN A 108 7.78 -14.14 0.34
C ASN A 108 6.34 -13.66 0.59
N LYS A 109 5.52 -14.44 1.31
CA LYS A 109 4.14 -14.04 1.65
C LYS A 109 4.11 -12.79 2.51
N ASP A 110 5.02 -12.68 3.47
CA ASP A 110 5.11 -11.51 4.34
C ASP A 110 5.54 -10.28 3.55
N GLU A 111 6.46 -10.42 2.60
CA GLU A 111 6.83 -9.34 1.68
C GLU A 111 5.69 -8.94 0.74
N ILE A 112 4.99 -9.91 0.13
CA ILE A 112 3.86 -9.66 -0.79
C ILE A 112 2.76 -8.81 -0.14
N LYS A 113 2.49 -9.01 1.15
CA LYS A 113 1.49 -8.21 1.91
C LYS A 113 1.91 -6.75 2.11
N THR A 114 3.19 -6.43 1.96
CA THR A 114 3.70 -5.05 2.04
C THR A 114 3.66 -4.32 0.71
N MET A 115 3.39 -5.02 -0.39
CA MET A 115 3.39 -4.46 -1.74
C MET A 115 2.05 -3.80 -2.08
N PRO A 116 2.06 -2.58 -2.63
CA PRO A 116 0.91 -2.02 -3.33
C PRO A 116 0.37 -3.03 -4.35
N SER A 117 -0.95 -3.06 -4.51
CA SER A 117 -1.62 -4.08 -5.30
C SER A 117 -2.74 -3.46 -6.14
N LEU A 118 -2.83 -3.91 -7.40
CA LEU A 118 -3.92 -3.60 -8.31
C LEU A 118 -4.79 -4.84 -8.49
N PHE A 119 -6.10 -4.69 -8.32
CA PHE A 119 -7.09 -5.73 -8.54
C PHE A 119 -8.08 -5.26 -9.60
N MET A 120 -8.22 -6.04 -10.67
CA MET A 120 -9.07 -5.68 -11.80
C MET A 120 -9.59 -6.91 -12.53
N ALA A 121 -10.63 -6.70 -13.34
CA ALA A 121 -11.12 -7.72 -14.27
C ALA A 121 -10.26 -7.75 -15.55
N GLU A 122 -10.38 -8.81 -16.34
CA GLU A 122 -9.83 -8.82 -17.69
C GLU A 122 -10.41 -7.69 -18.54
N ASN A 123 -9.58 -7.07 -19.38
CA ASN A 123 -10.02 -6.18 -20.45
C ASN A 123 -11.11 -6.88 -21.28
N ARG A 124 -12.30 -6.28 -21.39
CA ARG A 124 -13.39 -6.87 -22.18
C ARG A 124 -13.15 -6.80 -23.68
N ASN A 125 -12.31 -5.86 -24.12
CA ASN A 125 -11.93 -5.66 -25.50
C ASN A 125 -10.42 -5.84 -25.70
N TYR A 126 -10.00 -6.22 -26.90
CA TYR A 126 -8.59 -6.41 -27.27
C TYR A 126 -7.76 -5.14 -26.97
N GLY A 127 -6.95 -5.18 -25.90
CA GLY A 127 -6.14 -4.05 -25.42
C GLY A 127 -6.93 -2.86 -24.86
N LYS A 128 -8.23 -3.01 -24.62
CA LYS A 128 -9.10 -1.91 -24.16
C LYS A 128 -10.02 -2.35 -23.04
N ALA A 129 -10.15 -1.47 -22.06
CA ALA A 129 -11.16 -1.58 -21.02
C ALA A 129 -12.41 -0.77 -21.43
N ASP A 130 -13.58 -1.22 -20.99
CA ASP A 130 -14.80 -0.41 -21.11
C ASP A 130 -14.81 0.72 -20.06
N ASP A 131 -15.65 1.74 -20.28
CA ASP A 131 -15.71 2.94 -19.43
C ASP A 131 -16.10 2.64 -17.96
N ASP A 132 -16.79 1.53 -17.71
CA ASP A 132 -17.21 1.07 -16.38
C ASP A 132 -16.19 0.13 -15.71
N GLN A 133 -15.12 -0.27 -16.40
CA GLN A 133 -14.07 -1.09 -15.82
C GLN A 133 -13.14 -0.21 -14.97
N MET A 134 -13.27 -0.38 -13.65
CA MET A 134 -12.43 0.30 -12.66
C MET A 134 -11.39 -0.63 -12.06
N VAL A 135 -10.29 -0.04 -11.62
CA VAL A 135 -9.21 -0.73 -10.91
C VAL A 135 -9.32 -0.45 -9.42
N ILE A 136 -9.24 -1.52 -8.63
CA ILE A 136 -9.13 -1.41 -7.18
C ILE A 136 -7.65 -1.34 -6.82
N TYR A 137 -7.24 -0.26 -6.18
CA TYR A 137 -5.91 -0.11 -5.59
C TYR A 137 -5.95 -0.49 -4.11
N GLY A 138 -4.96 -1.22 -3.62
CA GLY A 138 -4.92 -1.61 -2.22
C GLY A 138 -3.74 -2.50 -1.86
N PHE A 139 -3.95 -3.40 -0.91
CA PHE A 139 -2.95 -4.36 -0.46
C PHE A 139 -3.54 -5.75 -0.28
N VAL A 140 -2.68 -6.76 -0.42
CA VAL A 140 -2.98 -8.12 0.01
C VAL A 140 -2.93 -8.16 1.53
N SER A 141 -4.02 -8.55 2.18
CA SER A 141 -4.11 -8.66 3.64
C SER A 141 -3.71 -10.04 4.14
N ASP A 142 -4.02 -11.08 3.38
CA ASP A 142 -3.62 -12.47 3.66
C ASP A 142 -3.66 -13.30 2.37
N LEU A 143 -2.98 -14.45 2.35
CA LEU A 143 -3.12 -15.42 1.27
C LEU A 143 -2.98 -16.86 1.75
N LYS A 144 -3.77 -17.75 1.14
CA LYS A 144 -3.78 -19.19 1.43
C LYS A 144 -3.56 -19.98 0.15
N ILE A 145 -2.62 -20.92 0.19
CA ILE A 145 -2.27 -21.77 -0.93
C ILE A 145 -3.07 -23.07 -0.79
N TYR A 146 -3.78 -23.44 -1.86
CA TYR A 146 -4.41 -24.73 -2.05
C TYR A 146 -3.78 -25.44 -3.26
N ASP A 147 -4.16 -26.70 -3.47
CA ASP A 147 -3.59 -27.53 -4.55
C ASP A 147 -3.84 -26.93 -5.94
N ASN A 148 -5.02 -26.36 -6.16
CA ASN A 148 -5.45 -25.86 -7.48
C ASN A 148 -5.53 -24.33 -7.57
N ASP A 149 -5.69 -23.64 -6.44
CA ASP A 149 -5.83 -22.20 -6.40
C ASP A 149 -5.03 -21.55 -5.25
N VAL A 150 -4.67 -20.28 -5.43
CA VAL A 150 -4.26 -19.40 -4.34
C VAL A 150 -5.43 -18.50 -4.01
N LYS A 151 -5.88 -18.55 -2.77
CA LYS A 151 -6.91 -17.66 -2.26
C LYS A 151 -6.26 -16.40 -1.71
N ILE A 152 -6.59 -15.25 -2.30
CA ILE A 152 -6.04 -13.94 -1.94
C ILE A 152 -7.10 -13.16 -1.18
N TYR A 153 -6.78 -12.73 0.03
CA TYR A 153 -7.57 -11.75 0.78
C TYR A 153 -6.96 -10.37 0.54
N TYR A 154 -7.80 -9.38 0.33
CA TYR A 154 -7.36 -8.04 -0.02
C TYR A 154 -8.12 -6.98 0.76
N CYS A 155 -7.51 -5.80 0.85
CA CYS A 155 -8.17 -4.56 1.26
C CYS A 155 -7.87 -3.53 0.18
N GLY A 156 -8.89 -3.22 -0.61
CA GLY A 156 -8.91 -2.17 -1.60
C GLY A 156 -9.39 -0.85 -1.02
N TYR A 157 -8.97 0.25 -1.61
CA TYR A 157 -9.45 1.58 -1.30
C TYR A 157 -10.30 2.06 -2.48
N LYS A 158 -11.46 2.62 -2.17
CA LYS A 158 -12.37 3.15 -3.18
C LYS A 158 -11.79 4.43 -3.75
N ILE A 159 -11.26 4.29 -4.95
CA ILE A 159 -10.77 5.38 -5.79
C ILE A 159 -11.23 5.11 -7.22
N ASP A 160 -11.50 6.17 -7.96
CA ASP A 160 -11.96 6.06 -9.34
C ASP A 160 -10.72 6.02 -10.26
N ILE A 161 -10.16 4.82 -10.45
CA ILE A 161 -9.12 4.58 -11.46
C ILE A 161 -9.76 3.83 -12.64
N PRO A 162 -9.97 4.49 -13.79
CA PRO A 162 -10.36 3.79 -15.00
C PRO A 162 -9.27 2.81 -15.43
N GLN A 163 -9.63 1.54 -15.69
CA GLN A 163 -8.69 0.53 -16.14
C GLN A 163 -8.01 0.89 -17.47
N GLN A 164 -8.68 1.71 -18.30
CA GLN A 164 -8.08 2.24 -19.53
C GLN A 164 -6.83 3.07 -19.27
N ARG A 165 -6.69 3.73 -18.10
CA ARG A 165 -5.45 4.45 -17.75
C ARG A 165 -4.24 3.53 -17.64
N LEU A 166 -4.42 2.30 -17.17
CA LEU A 166 -3.33 1.33 -17.09
C LEU A 166 -2.95 0.81 -18.48
N ASN A 167 -3.93 0.67 -19.38
CA ASN A 167 -3.66 0.36 -20.80
C ASN A 167 -2.87 1.48 -21.52
N GLU A 168 -2.90 2.71 -21.01
CA GLU A 168 -2.14 3.86 -21.52
C GLU A 168 -0.72 3.95 -20.95
N CYS A 169 -0.43 3.24 -19.85
CA CYS A 169 0.84 3.30 -19.10
C CYS A 169 1.54 1.93 -19.03
N LEU A 170 1.51 1.15 -20.12
CA LEU A 170 2.02 -0.23 -20.11
C LEU A 170 3.53 -0.28 -19.79
N GLU A 171 4.32 0.60 -20.38
CA GLU A 171 5.78 0.60 -20.25
C GLU A 171 6.21 1.00 -18.83
N GLU A 172 5.66 2.10 -18.33
CA GLU A 172 5.89 2.66 -17.00
C GLU A 172 5.57 1.64 -15.89
N LEU A 173 4.45 0.92 -16.08
CA LEU A 173 3.99 -0.10 -15.14
C LEU A 173 4.68 -1.46 -15.34
N GLY A 174 5.53 -1.64 -16.36
CA GLY A 174 6.19 -2.91 -16.66
C GLY A 174 5.21 -4.02 -17.11
N LEU A 175 4.11 -3.64 -17.75
CA LEU A 175 3.09 -4.55 -18.29
C LEU A 175 3.54 -5.10 -19.65
N VAL A 176 3.35 -6.39 -19.87
CA VAL A 176 3.76 -7.05 -21.12
C VAL A 176 2.67 -6.93 -22.18
N GLY A 177 3.07 -6.61 -23.41
CA GLY A 177 2.21 -6.63 -24.60
C GLY A 177 2.16 -5.29 -25.31
N ASP A 178 1.05 -5.01 -26.00
CA ASP A 178 0.83 -3.78 -26.75
C ASP A 178 -0.61 -3.26 -26.60
N ASN A 179 -0.94 -2.23 -27.39
CA ASN A 179 -2.25 -1.59 -27.39
C ASN A 179 -3.39 -2.42 -28.01
N ARG A 180 -3.10 -3.64 -28.51
CA ARG A 180 -4.08 -4.59 -29.07
C ARG A 180 -4.22 -5.82 -28.17
N PHE A 181 -3.14 -6.28 -27.57
CA PHE A 181 -3.17 -7.39 -26.64
C PHE A 181 -2.06 -7.24 -25.60
N ASN A 182 -2.47 -7.09 -24.34
CA ASN A 182 -1.56 -7.01 -23.22
C ASN A 182 -1.99 -7.94 -22.09
N GLU A 183 -1.18 -8.00 -21.05
CA GLU A 183 -1.44 -8.90 -19.92
C GLU A 183 -2.75 -8.64 -19.19
N LEU A 184 -3.36 -7.46 -19.35
CA LEU A 184 -4.68 -7.16 -18.79
C LEU A 184 -5.81 -7.90 -19.53
N ASN A 185 -5.54 -8.55 -20.66
CA ASN A 185 -6.50 -9.40 -21.38
C ASN A 185 -6.55 -10.85 -20.87
N ARG A 186 -5.79 -11.21 -19.83
CA ARG A 186 -5.73 -12.60 -19.35
C ARG A 186 -5.63 -12.68 -17.84
N THR A 187 -6.38 -13.62 -17.27
CA THR A 187 -6.35 -13.91 -15.84
C THR A 187 -4.96 -14.32 -15.41
N HIS A 188 -4.38 -13.60 -14.46
CA HIS A 188 -3.09 -13.93 -13.88
C HIS A 188 -2.85 -13.16 -12.56
N TRP A 189 -1.87 -13.63 -11.80
CA TRP A 189 -1.21 -12.85 -10.77
C TRP A 189 0.28 -12.76 -11.10
N SER A 190 0.79 -11.54 -11.19
CA SER A 190 2.21 -11.27 -11.35
C SER A 190 2.69 -10.18 -10.39
N ILE A 191 4.01 -10.12 -10.17
CA ILE A 191 4.67 -9.08 -9.40
C ILE A 191 5.61 -8.33 -10.35
N LYS A 192 5.54 -7.00 -10.31
CA LYS A 192 6.35 -6.13 -11.14
C LYS A 192 7.34 -5.36 -10.29
N ARG A 193 8.56 -5.18 -10.80
CA ARG A 193 9.60 -4.38 -10.16
C ARG A 193 9.50 -2.94 -10.64
N CYS A 194 8.67 -2.16 -9.97
CA CYS A 194 8.29 -0.80 -10.35
C CYS A 194 7.69 -0.10 -9.11
N ASP A 195 7.98 1.19 -8.95
CA ASP A 195 7.37 2.00 -7.91
C ASP A 195 5.96 2.43 -8.35
N LEU A 196 4.99 1.53 -8.16
CA LEU A 196 3.61 1.72 -8.62
C LEU A 196 3.02 3.07 -8.20
N ILE A 197 3.28 3.50 -6.97
CA ILE A 197 2.68 4.73 -6.45
C ILE A 197 3.25 5.93 -7.21
N GLN A 198 4.57 5.94 -7.45
CA GLN A 198 5.20 7.01 -8.22
C GLN A 198 4.68 7.02 -9.67
N GLU A 199 4.67 5.88 -10.35
CA GLU A 199 4.23 5.81 -11.75
C GLU A 199 2.77 6.24 -11.91
N LEU A 200 1.88 5.85 -10.99
CA LEU A 200 0.49 6.28 -11.00
C LEU A 200 0.36 7.80 -10.81
N LEU A 201 1.13 8.38 -9.89
CA LEU A 201 1.11 9.84 -9.66
C LEU A 201 1.64 10.60 -10.89
N GLU A 202 2.70 10.13 -11.52
CA GLU A 202 3.27 10.72 -12.73
C GLU A 202 2.31 10.60 -13.93
N ALA A 203 1.55 9.52 -14.01
CA ALA A 203 0.45 9.33 -14.97
C ALA A 203 -0.80 10.17 -14.65
N GLY A 204 -0.80 10.97 -13.58
CA GLY A 204 -1.93 11.80 -13.16
C GLY A 204 -3.06 11.04 -12.47
N VAL A 205 -2.80 9.79 -12.04
CA VAL A 205 -3.74 8.97 -11.27
C VAL A 205 -3.55 9.25 -9.78
N GLN A 206 -4.57 9.83 -9.16
CA GLN A 206 -4.56 10.14 -7.73
C GLN A 206 -4.73 8.85 -6.91
N VAL A 207 -3.70 8.47 -6.16
CA VAL A 207 -3.74 7.33 -5.24
C VAL A 207 -3.35 7.74 -3.82
N PRO A 208 -3.91 7.07 -2.79
CA PRO A 208 -3.48 7.28 -1.42
C PRO A 208 -1.99 6.93 -1.23
N VAL A 209 -1.23 7.86 -0.65
CA VAL A 209 0.19 7.64 -0.32
C VAL A 209 0.29 7.35 1.17
N PHE A 210 0.65 6.11 1.52
CA PHE A 210 0.81 5.69 2.90
C PHE A 210 2.25 5.90 3.35
N ASN A 211 2.53 7.09 3.91
CA ASN A 211 3.80 7.37 4.58
C ASN A 211 3.68 6.98 6.06
N MET A 212 4.20 5.80 6.42
CA MET A 212 4.40 5.43 7.82
C MET A 212 5.90 5.47 8.13
N GLY A 213 6.29 6.51 8.87
CA GLY A 213 7.65 6.73 9.37
C GLY A 213 7.98 5.89 10.60
#